data_AF-A0A7W9MWC1-F1
#
_entry.id   AF-A0A7W9MWC1-F1
#
_cell.length_a   1.000
_cell.length_b   1.000
_cell.length_c   1.000
_cell.angle_alpha   90.00
_cell.angle_beta   90.00
_cell.angle_gamma   90.00
#
_symmetry.space_group_name_H-M   'P 1'
#
loop_
_entity.id
_entity.type
_entity.pdbx_description
1 polymer ?
#
loop_
_entity_poly.entity_id
_entity_poly.type
_entity_poly.pdbx_seq_one_letter_code
_entity_poly.pdbx_strand_id
1 'polypeptide(L)'
;MSQIVPPPSQAPVPSPPGPRTTPPPPGRAEIVDWLAGLGERPPGSERIDSMELAWLVHQVEQRYAVELTDDQLERIHTIDDAVAVFAEVLARHV
;
A
#
# COMPACT_ATOMS: atom_id res chain seq x y z
N MET A 1 12.38 -55.29 -18.37
CA MET A 1 13.38 -54.50 -17.61
C MET A 1 13.05 -53.03 -17.88
N SER A 2 12.88 -52.25 -16.81
CA SER A 2 11.99 -51.08 -16.71
C SER A 2 12.25 -49.94 -17.71
N GLN A 3 11.15 -49.42 -18.27
CA GLN A 3 11.07 -48.19 -19.06
C GLN A 3 11.39 -46.99 -18.15
N ILE A 4 12.39 -46.18 -18.52
CA ILE A 4 12.69 -44.89 -17.89
C ILE A 4 11.60 -43.92 -18.36
N VAL A 5 10.68 -43.58 -17.46
CA VAL A 5 9.75 -42.46 -17.66
C VAL A 5 10.55 -41.14 -17.60
N PRO A 6 10.47 -40.26 -18.61
CA PRO A 6 11.05 -38.93 -18.48
C PRO A 6 10.28 -38.15 -17.41
N PRO A 7 10.94 -37.31 -16.60
CA PRO A 7 10.24 -36.40 -15.69
C PRO A 7 9.39 -35.42 -16.52
N PRO A 8 8.23 -34.95 -16.01
CA PRO A 8 7.50 -33.87 -16.66
C PRO A 8 8.39 -32.62 -16.71
N SER A 9 8.44 -31.94 -17.87
CA SER A 9 9.05 -30.62 -18.00
C SER A 9 8.56 -29.74 -16.87
N GLN A 10 9.47 -29.30 -16.00
CA GLN A 10 9.17 -28.27 -15.01
C GLN A 10 8.54 -27.08 -15.75
N ALA A 11 7.33 -26.71 -15.34
CA ALA A 11 6.78 -25.40 -15.70
C ALA A 11 7.83 -24.33 -15.36
N PRO A 12 7.92 -23.22 -16.12
CA PRO A 12 8.78 -22.13 -15.75
C PRO A 12 8.42 -21.71 -14.32
N VAL A 13 9.37 -21.88 -13.40
CA VAL A 13 9.26 -21.26 -12.08
C VAL A 13 8.98 -19.78 -12.33
N PRO A 14 7.96 -19.17 -11.71
CA PRO A 14 7.83 -17.73 -11.77
C PRO A 14 9.14 -17.16 -11.22
N SER A 15 9.78 -16.27 -11.99
CA SER A 15 10.95 -15.53 -11.54
C SER A 15 10.70 -15.03 -10.11
N PRO A 16 11.69 -15.08 -9.19
CA PRO A 16 11.53 -14.41 -7.92
C PRO A 16 11.13 -12.96 -8.22
N PRO A 17 10.15 -12.37 -7.48
CA PRO A 17 9.96 -10.94 -7.58
C PRO A 17 11.34 -10.31 -7.39
N GLY A 18 11.66 -9.32 -8.23
CA GLY A 18 12.93 -8.59 -8.17
C GLY A 18 13.18 -8.05 -6.76
N PRO A 19 14.33 -7.39 -6.51
CA PRO A 19 14.58 -6.77 -5.20
C PRO A 19 13.29 -6.05 -4.80
N ARG A 20 12.75 -6.39 -3.62
CA ARG A 20 11.56 -5.76 -3.07
C ARG A 20 11.94 -4.33 -2.74
N THR A 21 12.10 -3.50 -3.76
CA THR A 21 12.29 -2.06 -3.61
C THR A 21 10.99 -1.57 -3.02
N THR A 22 11.06 -1.16 -1.77
CA THR A 22 9.97 -0.49 -1.09
C THR A 22 9.47 0.60 -2.03
N PRO A 23 8.17 0.64 -2.35
CA PRO A 23 7.64 1.66 -3.23
C PRO A 23 7.95 3.06 -2.67
N PRO A 24 8.03 4.10 -3.52
CA PRO A 24 8.14 5.46 -3.02
C PRO A 24 6.89 5.84 -2.23
N PRO A 25 6.96 6.83 -1.31
CA PRO A 25 5.80 7.31 -0.57
C PRO A 25 4.63 7.69 -1.50
N PRO A 26 3.38 7.37 -1.12
CA PRO A 26 2.22 7.67 -1.96
C PRO A 26 1.95 9.18 -2.02
N GLY A 27 1.74 9.70 -3.23
CA GLY A 27 1.30 11.08 -3.45
C GLY A 27 -0.23 11.23 -3.42
N ARG A 28 -0.72 12.47 -3.52
CA ARG A 28 -2.16 12.79 -3.48
C ARG A 28 -3.00 11.97 -4.46
N ALA A 29 -2.52 11.78 -5.68
CA ALA A 29 -3.22 11.00 -6.71
C ALA A 29 -3.39 9.53 -6.31
N GLU A 30 -2.35 8.91 -5.73
CA GLU A 30 -2.40 7.53 -5.24
C GLU A 30 -3.36 7.41 -4.07
N ILE A 31 -3.32 8.34 -3.11
CA ILE A 31 -4.24 8.34 -1.97
C ILE A 31 -5.70 8.45 -2.43
N VAL A 32 -5.98 9.31 -3.42
CA VAL A 32 -7.32 9.43 -4.02
C VAL A 32 -7.75 8.13 -4.70
N ASP A 33 -6.86 7.52 -5.49
CA ASP A 33 -7.11 6.25 -6.18
C ASP A 33 -7.43 5.12 -5.20
N TRP A 34 -6.64 5.00 -4.14
CA TRP A 34 -6.86 3.98 -3.11
C TRP A 34 -8.21 4.19 -2.43
N LEU A 35 -8.53 5.42 -2.04
CA LEU A 35 -9.80 5.74 -1.40
C LEU A 35 -11.01 5.50 -2.32
N ALA A 36 -10.86 5.70 -3.63
CA ALA A 36 -11.87 5.33 -4.61
C ALA A 36 -12.11 3.80 -4.69
N GLY A 37 -11.13 3.00 -4.29
CA GLY A 37 -11.27 1.55 -4.14
C GLY A 37 -12.11 1.10 -2.94
N LEU A 38 -12.23 1.94 -1.90
CA LEU A 38 -13.09 1.69 -0.74
C LEU A 38 -14.57 2.02 -1.06
N GLY A 39 -14.83 3.05 -1.86
CA GLY A 39 -16.18 3.45 -2.23
C GLY A 39 -16.26 4.68 -3.12
N GLU A 40 -17.50 5.09 -3.42
CA GLU A 40 -17.78 6.25 -4.27
C GLU A 40 -17.50 7.55 -3.51
N ARG A 41 -16.45 8.28 -3.90
CA ARG A 41 -16.12 9.58 -3.32
C ARG A 41 -16.56 10.72 -4.26
N PRO A 42 -17.26 11.76 -3.75
CA PRO A 42 -17.65 12.88 -4.58
C PRO A 42 -16.42 13.65 -5.08
N PRO A 43 -16.46 14.18 -6.33
CA PRO A 43 -15.35 14.92 -6.90
C PRO A 43 -15.07 16.17 -6.07
N GLY A 44 -13.81 16.36 -5.67
CA GLY A 44 -13.38 17.48 -4.84
C GLY A 44 -13.55 17.26 -3.33
N SER A 45 -13.97 16.07 -2.88
CA SER A 45 -13.93 15.75 -1.45
C SER A 45 -12.48 15.59 -0.99
N GLU A 46 -12.04 16.48 -0.11
CA GLU A 46 -10.68 16.47 0.44
C GLU A 46 -10.62 15.96 1.87
N ARG A 47 -11.76 15.87 2.55
CA ARG A 47 -11.82 15.30 3.90
C ARG A 47 -11.74 13.79 3.86
N ILE A 48 -11.13 13.24 4.90
CA ILE A 48 -11.07 11.81 5.16
C ILE A 48 -11.90 11.54 6.41
N ASP A 49 -12.91 10.68 6.29
CA ASP A 49 -13.70 10.20 7.43
C ASP A 49 -12.95 9.09 8.19
N SER A 50 -13.34 8.80 9.44
CA SER A 50 -12.62 7.82 10.28
C SER A 50 -12.52 6.42 9.68
N MET A 51 -13.54 5.99 8.93
CA MET A 51 -13.52 4.70 8.22
C MET A 51 -12.51 4.70 7.07
N GLU A 52 -12.50 5.78 6.30
CA GLU A 52 -11.56 5.97 5.20
C GLU A 52 -10.12 6.05 5.72
N LEU A 53 -9.91 6.74 6.84
CA LEU A 53 -8.62 6.82 7.53
C LEU A 53 -8.16 5.43 7.99
N ALA A 54 -9.01 4.70 8.72
CA ALA A 54 -8.67 3.36 9.23
C ALA A 54 -8.31 2.39 8.10
N TRP A 55 -9.05 2.45 6.99
CA TRP A 55 -8.76 1.64 5.81
C TRP A 55 -7.44 2.06 5.15
N LEU A 56 -7.21 3.36 5.00
CA LEU A 56 -6.01 3.90 4.35
C LEU A 56 -4.74 3.56 5.14
N VAL A 57 -4.80 3.69 6.47
CA VAL A 57 -3.74 3.28 7.39
C VAL A 57 -3.43 1.80 7.20
N HIS A 58 -4.44 0.95 7.24
CA HIS A 58 -4.26 -0.49 7.05
C HIS A 58 -3.56 -0.81 5.70
N GLN A 59 -3.88 -0.10 4.62
CA GLN A 59 -3.19 -0.27 3.34
C GLN A 59 -1.70 0.13 3.40
N VAL A 60 -1.39 1.27 4.03
CA VAL A 60 -0.01 1.77 4.16
C VAL A 60 0.82 0.82 5.03
N GLU A 61 0.29 0.40 6.17
CA GLU A 61 0.99 -0.50 7.09
C GLU A 61 1.31 -1.84 6.39
N GLN A 62 0.34 -2.41 5.68
CA GLN A 62 0.54 -3.67 4.95
C GLN A 62 1.50 -3.54 3.76
N ARG A 63 1.48 -2.41 3.05
CA ARG A 63 2.28 -2.19 1.83
C ARG A 63 3.73 -1.82 2.13
N TYR A 64 3.95 -1.03 3.17
CA TYR A 64 5.27 -0.50 3.54
C TYR A 64 5.87 -1.16 4.79
N ALA A 65 5.14 -2.10 5.42
CA ALA A 65 5.55 -2.76 6.66
C ALA A 65 5.89 -1.76 7.79
N VAL A 66 5.13 -0.67 7.85
CA VAL A 66 5.23 0.38 8.88
C VAL A 66 4.06 0.29 9.86
N GLU A 67 4.20 0.94 11.01
CA GLU A 67 3.11 1.13 11.97
C GLU A 67 2.91 2.62 12.20
N LEU A 68 1.67 3.10 12.11
CA LEU A 68 1.35 4.50 12.41
C LEU A 68 0.90 4.65 13.85
N THR A 69 1.45 5.65 14.55
CA THR A 69 1.05 5.96 15.93
C THR A 69 -0.22 6.79 15.97
N ASP A 70 -1.01 6.70 17.04
CA ASP A 70 -2.23 7.51 17.21
C ASP A 70 -2.00 9.02 16.97
N ASP A 71 -0.90 9.60 17.45
CA ASP A 71 -0.54 11.01 17.21
C ASP A 71 -0.41 11.37 15.71
N GLN A 72 0.04 10.42 14.88
CA GLN A 72 0.12 10.59 13.43
C GLN A 72 -1.26 10.49 12.81
N LEU A 73 -2.11 9.58 13.31
CA LEU A 73 -3.48 9.40 12.85
C LEU A 73 -4.35 10.62 13.17
N GLU A 74 -4.18 11.20 14.36
CA GLU A 74 -4.90 12.40 14.80
C GLU A 74 -4.54 13.63 13.94
N ARG A 75 -3.41 13.64 13.26
CA ARG A 75 -3.03 14.71 12.32
C ARG A 75 -3.72 14.57 10.95
N ILE A 76 -4.31 13.42 10.63
CA ILE A 76 -4.87 13.16 9.31
C ILE A 76 -6.37 13.48 9.31
N HIS A 77 -6.73 14.62 8.73
CA HIS A 77 -8.13 15.01 8.50
C HIS A 77 -8.45 15.20 7.02
N THR A 78 -7.43 15.42 6.20
CA THR A 78 -7.56 15.60 4.75
C THR A 78 -6.61 14.70 3.97
N ILE A 79 -6.83 14.63 2.66
CA ILE A 79 -5.94 13.93 1.74
C ILE A 79 -4.52 14.52 1.78
N ASP A 80 -4.38 15.83 1.91
CA ASP A 80 -3.06 16.47 1.98
C ASP A 80 -2.34 16.11 3.28
N ASP A 81 -3.06 16.11 4.41
CA ASP A 81 -2.51 15.66 5.70
C ASP A 81 -2.04 14.21 5.62
N ALA A 82 -2.81 13.33 4.99
CA ALA A 82 -2.44 11.93 4.80
C ALA A 82 -1.14 11.81 4.00
N VAL A 83 -1.01 12.53 2.89
CA VAL A 83 0.21 12.53 2.06
C VAL A 83 1.41 13.04 2.87
N ALA A 84 1.26 14.14 3.61
CA ALA A 84 2.33 14.72 4.40
C ALA A 84 2.79 13.77 5.52
N VAL A 85 1.84 13.21 6.28
CA VAL A 85 2.14 12.28 7.38
C VAL A 85 2.76 10.99 6.85
N PHE A 86 2.23 10.39 5.78
CA PHE A 86 2.80 9.16 5.22
C PHE A 86 4.20 9.41 4.65
N ALA A 87 4.43 10.53 3.97
CA ALA A 87 5.77 10.88 3.51
C ALA A 87 6.75 11.05 4.68
N GLU A 88 6.34 11.70 5.77
CA GLU A 88 7.16 11.84 6.98
C GLU A 88 7.52 10.49 7.59
N VAL A 89 6.52 9.62 7.79
CA VAL A 89 6.70 8.29 8.41
C VAL A 89 7.62 7.41 7.55
N LEU A 90 7.36 7.35 6.25
CA LEU A 90 8.13 6.52 5.33
C LEU A 90 9.56 7.04 5.16
N ALA A 91 9.78 8.35 5.18
CA ALA A 91 11.12 8.92 5.16
C ALA A 91 11.95 8.61 6.41
N ARG A 92 11.30 8.36 7.56
CA ARG A 92 11.96 7.93 8.80
C ARG A 92 12.18 6.42 8.88
N HIS A 93 11.47 5.64 8.06
CA HIS A 93 11.50 4.18 8.08
C HIS A 93 12.51 3.56 7.09
N VAL A 94 12.91 4.30 6.03
CA VAL A 94 13.92 3.89 5.04
C VAL A 94 15.33 4.30 5.42
#